data_AF-A0A1L3ZT04-F1
#
_entry.id   AF-A0A1L3ZT04-F1
#
_cell.length_a   1.000
_cell.length_b   1.000
_cell.length_c   1.000
_cell.angle_alpha   90.00
_cell.angle_beta   90.00
_cell.angle_gamma   90.00
#
_symmetry.space_group_name_H-M   'P 1'
#
loop_
_entity.id
_entity.type
_entity.pdbx_description
1 polymer ?
#
loop_
_entity_poly.entity_id
_entity_poly.type
_entity_poly.pdbx_seq_one_letter_code
_entity_poly.pdbx_strand_id
1 'polypeptide(L)'
;MGRRPGKPKGHPKPPGSGRQKGTPNRITRDVREAAQKHSAKAIAELVRLLKDTDSRVRVAAARELLDRAHGKPVSPQEITGRDGGPVAWESSSPVQRRETARSIAFVLAQGLRGADDGNVLDLKATDPARQSWHNAPQGEAAPPPEPEPEERQSTHSAAIEPVPVPKLVFDQGAFVTPEDAEERQLQRRILSQSNTRPSVIMRKR
;
A
#
# COMPACT_ATOMS: atom_id res chain seq x y z
N MET A 1 -40.05 -26.30 30.66
CA MET A 1 -38.98 -27.15 30.06
C MET A 1 -37.63 -26.70 30.63
N GLY A 2 -36.90 -27.57 31.32
CA GLY A 2 -35.62 -27.24 31.95
C GLY A 2 -34.45 -27.22 30.96
N ARG A 3 -33.54 -26.25 31.09
CA ARG A 3 -32.32 -26.18 30.27
C ARG A 3 -31.38 -27.33 30.67
N ARG A 4 -30.88 -28.07 29.67
CA ARG A 4 -29.88 -29.12 29.91
C ARG A 4 -28.64 -28.51 30.60
N PRO A 5 -28.09 -29.15 31.65
CA PRO A 5 -26.89 -28.66 32.31
C PRO A 5 -25.72 -28.63 31.31
N GLY A 6 -24.99 -27.52 31.28
CA GLY A 6 -23.81 -27.36 30.44
C GLY A 6 -22.71 -28.34 30.83
N LYS A 7 -21.81 -28.63 29.89
CA LYS A 7 -20.70 -29.56 30.13
C LYS A 7 -19.79 -29.03 31.26
N PRO A 8 -19.43 -29.86 32.26
CA PRO A 8 -18.63 -29.41 33.39
C PRO A 8 -17.30 -28.77 32.95
N LYS A 9 -16.95 -27.67 33.62
CA LYS A 9 -15.74 -26.89 33.36
C LYS A 9 -14.51 -27.73 33.76
N GLY A 10 -13.55 -27.89 32.86
CA GLY A 10 -12.29 -28.59 33.15
C GLY A 10 -12.01 -29.83 32.29
N HIS A 11 -12.96 -30.31 31.48
CA HIS A 11 -12.64 -31.38 30.53
C HIS A 11 -11.71 -30.88 29.42
N PRO A 12 -10.73 -31.71 29.00
CA PRO A 12 -9.87 -31.39 27.88
C PRO A 12 -10.72 -31.18 26.63
N LYS A 13 -10.43 -30.08 25.94
CA LYS A 13 -11.01 -29.75 24.64
C LYS A 13 -10.64 -30.86 23.65
N PRO A 14 -11.59 -31.41 22.86
CA PRO A 14 -11.26 -32.42 21.85
C PRO A 14 -10.19 -31.88 20.89
N PRO A 15 -9.29 -32.75 20.38
CA PRO A 15 -8.28 -32.35 19.41
C PRO A 15 -8.98 -31.74 18.19
N GLY A 16 -8.52 -30.56 17.75
CA GLY A 16 -9.16 -29.79 16.68
C GLY A 16 -10.37 -28.95 17.10
N SER A 17 -10.72 -28.91 18.40
CA SER A 17 -11.80 -28.03 18.87
C SER A 17 -11.34 -26.59 19.08
N GLY A 18 -12.05 -25.68 18.42
CA GLY A 18 -11.74 -24.25 18.38
C GLY A 18 -11.63 -23.74 16.95
N ARG A 19 -11.49 -22.42 16.82
CA ARG A 19 -11.18 -21.81 15.53
C ARG A 19 -9.75 -22.17 15.15
N GLN A 20 -9.57 -22.71 13.95
CA GLN A 20 -8.25 -22.98 13.38
C GLN A 20 -7.43 -21.67 13.33
N LYS A 21 -6.22 -21.69 13.89
CA LYS A 21 -5.34 -20.52 13.95
C LYS A 21 -4.97 -20.14 12.51
N GLY A 22 -5.20 -18.88 12.14
CA GLY A 22 -4.92 -18.36 10.81
C GLY A 22 -6.11 -18.37 9.84
N THR A 23 -7.22 -19.04 10.15
CA THR A 23 -8.42 -18.97 9.30
C THR A 23 -9.09 -17.61 9.44
N PRO A 24 -9.18 -16.76 8.39
CA PRO A 24 -9.83 -15.46 8.46
C PRO A 24 -11.29 -15.60 8.90
N ASN A 25 -11.85 -14.56 9.54
CA ASN A 25 -13.26 -14.57 9.87
C ASN A 25 -14.07 -14.54 8.54
N ARG A 26 -15.00 -15.50 8.37
CA ARG A 26 -15.79 -15.65 7.14
C ARG A 26 -16.52 -14.34 6.76
N ILE A 27 -17.11 -13.67 7.75
CA ILE A 27 -17.79 -12.38 7.55
C ILE A 27 -16.82 -11.33 6.98
N THR A 28 -15.62 -11.22 7.55
CA THR A 28 -14.63 -10.25 7.07
C THR A 28 -14.09 -10.58 5.69
N ARG A 29 -14.02 -11.88 5.33
CA ARG A 29 -13.61 -12.32 3.99
C ARG A 29 -14.65 -11.93 2.96
N ASP A 30 -15.92 -12.28 3.20
CA ASP A 30 -17.00 -12.05 2.24
C ASP A 30 -17.21 -10.53 2.02
N VAL A 31 -17.06 -9.71 3.06
CA VAL A 31 -17.08 -8.24 2.96
C VAL A 31 -15.89 -7.71 2.14
N ARG A 32 -14.69 -8.27 2.34
CA ARG A 32 -13.49 -7.87 1.57
C ARG A 32 -13.65 -8.17 0.09
N GLU A 33 -14.19 -9.34 -0.24
CA GLU A 33 -14.46 -9.75 -1.64
C GLU A 33 -15.51 -8.83 -2.29
N ALA A 34 -16.58 -8.48 -1.57
CA ALA A 34 -17.56 -7.52 -2.06
C ALA A 34 -16.95 -6.13 -2.29
N ALA A 35 -16.13 -5.64 -1.34
CA ALA A 35 -15.46 -4.34 -1.47
C ALA A 35 -14.47 -4.30 -2.64
N GLN A 36 -13.73 -5.39 -2.90
CA GLN A 36 -12.79 -5.48 -4.01
C GLN A 36 -13.46 -5.28 -5.37
N LYS A 37 -14.70 -5.75 -5.55
CA LYS A 37 -15.46 -5.54 -6.80
C LYS A 37 -15.75 -4.06 -7.10
N HIS A 38 -15.79 -3.22 -6.07
CA HIS A 38 -16.05 -1.79 -6.21
C HIS A 38 -14.78 -0.94 -6.33
N SER A 39 -13.59 -1.55 -6.28
CA SER A 39 -12.31 -0.85 -6.33
C SER A 39 -12.15 0.02 -7.59
N ALA A 40 -12.47 -0.50 -8.77
CA ALA A 40 -12.39 0.25 -10.03
C ALA A 40 -13.30 1.50 -10.03
N LYS A 41 -14.54 1.35 -9.56
CA LYS A 41 -15.48 2.47 -9.45
C LYS A 41 -15.01 3.51 -8.42
N ALA A 42 -14.45 3.07 -7.30
CA ALA A 42 -13.90 3.97 -6.29
C ALA A 42 -12.73 4.80 -6.83
N ILE A 43 -11.84 4.18 -7.62
CA ILE A 43 -10.73 4.90 -8.29
C ILE A 43 -11.28 5.93 -9.28
N ALA A 44 -12.30 5.57 -10.07
CA ALA A 44 -12.93 6.52 -10.99
C ALA A 44 -13.54 7.74 -10.27
N GLU A 45 -14.19 7.53 -9.12
CA GLU A 45 -14.68 8.63 -8.29
C GLU A 45 -13.55 9.50 -7.73
N LEU A 46 -12.44 8.92 -7.29
CA LEU A 46 -11.27 9.70 -6.85
C LEU A 46 -10.74 10.60 -7.98
N VAL A 47 -10.65 10.07 -9.21
CA VAL A 47 -10.25 10.86 -10.38
C VAL A 47 -11.25 11.98 -10.66
N ARG A 48 -12.55 11.75 -10.49
CA ARG A 48 -13.57 12.79 -10.61
C ARG A 48 -13.39 13.89 -9.55
N LEU A 49 -13.10 13.51 -8.30
CA LEU A 49 -12.87 14.43 -7.19
C LEU A 49 -11.61 15.30 -7.35
N LEU A 50 -10.67 14.94 -8.23
CA LEU A 50 -9.56 15.83 -8.60
C LEU A 50 -10.02 17.12 -9.28
N LYS A 51 -11.24 17.15 -9.82
CA LYS A 51 -11.85 18.36 -10.43
C LYS A 51 -12.80 19.10 -9.49
N ASP A 52 -12.88 18.70 -8.21
CA ASP A 52 -13.75 19.35 -7.25
C ASP A 52 -13.33 20.81 -7.01
N THR A 53 -14.28 21.68 -6.67
CA THR A 53 -14.01 23.09 -6.35
C THR A 53 -13.23 23.25 -5.05
N ASP A 54 -13.45 22.37 -4.06
CA ASP A 54 -12.76 22.42 -2.77
C ASP A 54 -11.33 21.87 -2.91
N SER A 55 -10.34 22.72 -2.59
CA SER A 55 -8.92 22.34 -2.61
C SER A 55 -8.60 21.20 -1.64
N ARG A 56 -9.29 21.10 -0.50
CA ARG A 56 -9.09 20.03 0.48
C ARG A 56 -9.48 18.68 -0.09
N VAL A 57 -10.61 18.63 -0.80
CA VAL A 57 -11.11 17.42 -1.47
C VAL A 57 -10.13 16.98 -2.56
N ARG A 58 -9.64 17.92 -3.39
CA ARG A 58 -8.65 17.62 -4.43
C ARG A 58 -7.35 17.06 -3.85
N VAL A 59 -6.80 17.69 -2.81
CA VAL A 59 -5.55 17.26 -2.16
C VAL A 59 -5.72 15.87 -1.54
N ALA A 60 -6.85 15.60 -0.88
CA ALA A 60 -7.15 14.30 -0.32
C ALA A 60 -7.25 13.22 -1.42
N ALA A 61 -7.98 13.50 -2.51
CA ALA A 61 -8.10 12.57 -3.63
C ALA A 61 -6.76 12.30 -4.33
N ALA A 62 -5.94 13.33 -4.54
CA ALA A 62 -4.62 13.20 -5.14
C ALA A 62 -3.69 12.33 -4.29
N ARG A 63 -3.66 12.58 -2.97
CA ARG A 63 -2.85 11.78 -2.03
C ARG A 63 -3.28 10.31 -2.03
N GLU A 64 -4.58 10.04 -1.94
CA GLU A 64 -5.10 8.67 -1.93
C GLU A 64 -4.81 7.90 -3.24
N LEU A 65 -4.78 8.60 -4.39
CA LEU A 65 -4.36 8.00 -5.67
C LEU A 65 -2.85 7.69 -5.70
N LEU A 66 -2.01 8.65 -5.29
CA LEU A 66 -0.56 8.49 -5.28
C LEU A 66 -0.10 7.39 -4.31
N ASP A 67 -0.66 7.37 -3.10
CA ASP A 67 -0.36 6.34 -2.08
C ASP A 67 -0.73 4.92 -2.57
N ARG A 68 -1.69 4.78 -3.50
CA ARG A 68 -2.06 3.49 -4.10
C ARG A 68 -1.22 3.11 -5.31
N ALA A 69 -0.83 4.10 -6.13
CA ALA A 69 -0.04 3.86 -7.34
C ALA A 69 1.44 3.58 -7.01
N HIS A 70 1.99 4.31 -6.05
CA HIS A 70 3.41 4.25 -5.71
C HIS A 70 3.69 3.66 -4.33
N GLY A 71 2.62 3.37 -3.56
CA GLY A 71 2.75 2.98 -2.16
C GLY A 71 2.95 4.19 -1.25
N LYS A 72 2.91 3.94 0.06
CA LYS A 72 3.27 4.96 1.04
C LYS A 72 4.78 5.06 1.16
N PRO A 73 5.36 6.26 1.31
CA PRO A 73 6.76 6.42 1.63
C PRO A 73 7.14 5.54 2.83
N VAL A 74 8.23 4.79 2.69
CA VAL A 74 8.77 4.01 3.81
C VAL A 74 9.21 5.00 4.87
N SER A 75 8.49 5.07 5.98
CA SER A 75 8.95 5.77 7.16
C SER A 75 9.95 4.87 7.86
N PRO A 76 11.25 5.22 7.89
CA PRO A 76 12.21 4.48 8.69
C PRO A 76 11.79 4.65 10.15
N GLN A 77 11.24 3.59 10.72
CA GLN A 77 10.94 3.56 12.14
C GLN A 77 12.21 3.13 12.86
N GLU A 78 12.86 4.09 13.50
CA GLU A 78 13.98 3.79 14.39
C GLU A 78 13.44 3.01 15.59
N ILE A 79 13.80 1.73 15.66
CA ILE A 79 13.56 0.93 16.86
C ILE A 79 14.68 1.31 17.83
N THR A 80 14.42 2.31 18.67
CA THR A 80 15.30 2.68 19.78
C THR A 80 14.82 2.03 21.07
N GLY A 81 15.77 1.74 21.96
CA GLY A 81 15.50 1.31 23.32
C GLY A 81 14.94 2.44 24.17
N ARG A 82 14.73 2.16 25.46
CA ARG A 82 14.34 3.18 26.44
C ARG A 82 15.33 4.34 26.38
N ASP A 83 14.82 5.57 26.31
CA ASP A 83 15.60 6.82 26.27
C ASP A 83 16.51 6.99 25.03
N GLY A 84 16.13 6.39 23.89
CA GLY A 84 16.92 6.51 22.65
C GLY A 84 18.19 5.65 22.63
N GLY A 85 18.40 4.84 23.67
CA GLY A 85 19.53 3.94 23.76
C GLY A 85 19.43 2.77 22.77
N PRO A 86 20.50 1.96 22.62
CA PRO A 86 20.44 0.72 21.86
C PRO A 86 19.29 -0.16 22.36
N VAL A 87 18.64 -0.90 21.46
CA VAL A 87 17.66 -1.93 21.86
C VAL A 87 18.39 -2.96 22.71
N ALA A 88 18.21 -2.88 24.02
CA ALA A 88 18.71 -3.87 24.95
C ALA A 88 17.97 -5.18 24.65
N TRP A 89 18.63 -6.07 23.93
CA TRP A 89 18.26 -7.47 23.89
C TRP A 89 18.55 -8.02 25.29
N GLU A 90 17.62 -7.86 26.23
CA GLU A 90 17.80 -8.38 27.57
C GLU A 90 17.70 -9.92 27.51
N SER A 91 18.79 -10.58 27.16
CA SER A 91 18.92 -12.05 27.13
C SER A 91 19.14 -12.66 28.50
N SER A 92 19.02 -11.85 29.55
CA SER A 92 19.41 -12.24 30.91
C SER A 92 18.25 -12.22 31.90
N SER A 93 16.98 -12.07 31.47
CA SER A 93 15.89 -12.23 32.45
C SER A 93 15.88 -13.67 32.98
N PRO A 94 15.73 -13.87 34.30
CA PRO A 94 15.61 -15.21 34.88
C PRO A 94 14.48 -16.05 34.25
N VAL A 95 13.45 -15.37 33.73
CA VAL A 95 12.31 -16.00 33.04
C VAL A 95 12.73 -16.55 31.68
N GLN A 96 13.49 -15.78 30.89
CA GLN A 96 14.01 -16.25 29.60
C GLN A 96 14.99 -17.41 29.79
N ARG A 97 15.85 -17.40 30.81
CA ARG A 97 16.75 -18.54 31.08
C ARG A 97 16.00 -19.85 31.33
N ARG A 98 14.88 -19.79 32.05
CA ARG A 98 14.02 -20.98 32.26
C ARG A 98 13.37 -21.46 30.98
N GLU A 99 12.95 -20.53 30.12
CA GLU A 99 12.31 -20.86 28.85
C GLU A 99 13.32 -21.41 27.83
N THR A 100 14.54 -20.85 27.78
CA THR A 100 15.66 -21.39 26.99
C THR A 100 16.07 -22.77 27.48
N ALA A 101 16.15 -22.98 28.80
CA ALA A 101 16.44 -24.31 29.34
C ALA A 101 15.35 -25.32 28.98
N ARG A 102 14.07 -24.92 28.99
CA ARG A 102 12.95 -25.76 28.54
C ARG A 102 13.00 -26.06 27.05
N SER A 103 13.32 -25.08 26.20
CA SER A 103 13.42 -25.30 24.76
C SER A 103 14.59 -26.24 24.42
N ILE A 104 15.74 -26.06 25.07
CA ILE A 104 16.89 -26.98 24.95
C ILE A 104 16.53 -28.38 25.44
N ALA A 105 15.91 -28.50 26.61
CA ALA A 105 15.49 -29.79 27.15
C ALA A 105 14.45 -30.49 26.25
N PHE A 106 13.54 -29.73 25.64
CA PHE A 106 12.56 -30.26 24.69
C PHE A 106 13.23 -30.80 23.43
N VAL A 107 14.14 -30.02 22.83
CA VAL A 107 14.89 -30.44 21.63
C VAL A 107 15.74 -31.68 21.92
N LEU A 108 16.42 -31.72 23.07
CA LEU A 108 17.19 -32.89 23.49
C LEU A 108 16.29 -34.11 23.72
N ALA A 109 15.15 -33.93 24.38
CA ALA A 109 14.19 -35.02 24.63
C ALA A 109 13.50 -35.52 23.34
N GLN A 110 13.40 -34.69 22.31
CA GLN A 110 12.91 -35.08 20.98
C GLN A 110 13.99 -35.85 20.22
N GLY A 111 15.25 -35.41 20.30
CA GLY A 111 16.39 -36.12 19.72
C GLY A 111 16.64 -37.49 20.36
N LEU A 112 16.50 -37.61 21.67
CA LEU A 112 16.62 -38.89 22.39
C LEU A 112 15.47 -39.85 22.06
N ARG A 113 14.24 -39.35 21.86
CA ARG A 113 13.11 -40.20 21.45
C ARG A 113 13.30 -40.77 20.05
N GLY A 114 13.86 -40.01 19.11
CA GLY A 114 14.16 -40.52 17.77
C GLY A 114 15.30 -41.55 17.72
N ALA A 115 16.08 -41.70 18.80
CA ALA A 115 17.20 -42.65 18.84
C ALA A 115 16.74 -44.11 19.02
N ASP A 116 15.59 -44.34 19.65
CA ASP A 116 15.03 -45.68 19.86
C ASP A 116 14.22 -46.17 18.63
N ASP A 117 13.79 -45.24 17.78
CA ASP A 117 12.93 -45.49 16.62
C ASP A 117 13.73 -45.97 15.38
N GLY A 118 15.07 -46.05 15.47
CA GLY A 118 15.95 -46.31 14.34
C GLY A 118 15.98 -45.17 13.30
N ASN A 119 15.21 -44.10 13.50
CA ASN A 119 15.27 -42.89 12.71
C ASN A 119 16.30 -41.95 13.34
N VAL A 120 17.56 -42.39 13.30
CA VAL A 120 18.70 -41.51 13.43
C VAL A 120 18.43 -40.37 12.47
N LEU A 121 18.18 -39.17 13.02
CA LEU A 121 18.19 -37.95 12.23
C LEU A 121 19.51 -37.98 11.48
N ASP A 122 19.44 -38.35 10.20
CA ASP A 122 20.57 -38.50 9.33
C ASP A 122 21.10 -37.10 9.04
N LEU A 123 21.79 -36.54 10.05
CA LEU A 123 22.52 -35.28 10.00
C LEU A 123 23.68 -35.36 8.99
N LYS A 124 23.87 -36.51 8.32
CA LYS A 124 24.77 -36.69 7.19
C LYS A 124 24.10 -36.57 5.82
N ALA A 125 22.79 -36.33 5.74
CA ALA A 125 22.20 -35.75 4.53
C ALA A 125 22.45 -34.22 4.50
N THR A 126 23.72 -33.82 4.68
CA THR A 126 24.20 -32.54 4.16
C THR A 126 24.06 -32.62 2.65
N ASP A 127 22.98 -32.03 2.14
CA ASP A 127 22.86 -31.63 0.75
C ASP A 127 24.21 -31.01 0.32
N PRO A 128 24.97 -31.63 -0.60
CA PRO A 128 26.27 -31.10 -1.01
C PRO A 128 26.15 -29.70 -1.61
N ALA A 129 24.94 -29.27 -1.99
CA ALA A 129 24.64 -27.89 -2.40
C ALA A 129 24.72 -26.86 -1.26
N ARG A 130 24.74 -27.28 0.03
CA ARG A 130 24.92 -26.37 1.19
C ARG A 130 26.38 -26.16 1.58
N GLN A 131 27.29 -27.09 1.26
CA GLN A 131 28.72 -26.95 1.56
C GLN A 131 29.46 -26.00 0.61
N SER A 132 28.87 -25.65 -0.53
CA SER A 132 29.47 -24.70 -1.49
C SER A 132 29.42 -23.24 -1.03
N TRP A 133 28.58 -22.88 -0.04
CA TRP A 133 28.50 -21.50 0.46
C TRP A 133 29.70 -21.10 1.33
N HIS A 134 30.40 -22.05 1.94
CA HIS A 134 31.59 -21.77 2.76
C HIS A 134 32.89 -21.71 1.95
N ASN A 135 32.86 -22.10 0.67
CA ASN A 135 34.01 -22.11 -0.23
C ASN A 135 33.77 -21.28 -1.51
N ALA A 136 32.80 -20.37 -1.49
CA ALA A 136 32.75 -19.33 -2.51
C ALA A 136 34.06 -18.54 -2.41
N PRO A 137 34.85 -18.39 -3.50
CA PRO A 137 36.00 -17.51 -3.48
C PRO A 137 35.50 -16.16 -2.99
N GLN A 138 36.08 -15.67 -1.90
CA GLN A 138 35.83 -14.31 -1.45
C GLN A 138 36.13 -13.44 -2.66
N GLY A 139 35.07 -12.95 -3.30
CA GLY A 139 35.18 -12.04 -4.44
C GLY A 139 36.12 -10.95 -3.98
N GLU A 140 37.25 -10.89 -4.67
CA GLU A 140 38.25 -9.85 -4.57
C GLU A 140 37.53 -8.54 -4.33
N ALA A 141 37.70 -8.01 -3.12
CA ALA A 141 36.93 -6.89 -2.62
C ALA A 141 36.92 -5.81 -3.70
N ALA A 142 35.72 -5.49 -4.22
CA ALA A 142 35.59 -4.40 -5.17
C ALA A 142 36.37 -3.21 -4.60
N PRO A 143 37.30 -2.63 -5.38
CA PRO A 143 38.09 -1.50 -4.89
C PRO A 143 37.13 -0.44 -4.35
N PRO A 144 37.48 0.21 -3.23
CA PRO A 144 36.64 1.25 -2.65
C PRO A 144 36.25 2.23 -3.77
N PRO A 145 34.96 2.63 -3.86
CA PRO A 145 34.54 3.56 -4.90
C PRO A 145 35.45 4.78 -4.83
N GLU A 146 36.06 5.12 -5.96
CA GLU A 146 36.87 6.32 -6.08
C GLU A 146 36.08 7.51 -5.54
N PRO A 147 36.71 8.43 -4.78
CA PRO A 147 36.01 9.60 -4.27
C PRO A 147 35.45 10.37 -5.46
N GLU A 148 34.13 10.48 -5.53
CA GLU A 148 33.48 11.24 -6.58
C GLU A 148 34.06 12.66 -6.61
N PRO A 149 34.41 13.18 -7.80
CA PRO A 149 34.97 14.51 -7.92
C PRO A 149 33.97 15.51 -7.35
N GLU A 150 34.41 16.24 -6.33
CA GLU A 150 33.67 17.31 -5.67
C GLU A 150 32.86 18.09 -6.71
N GLU A 151 31.53 17.96 -6.64
CA GLU A 151 30.60 18.76 -7.40
C GLU A 151 30.96 20.22 -7.18
N ARG A 152 31.66 20.78 -8.15
CA ARG A 152 31.88 22.22 -8.28
C ARG A 152 30.50 22.82 -8.18
N GLN A 153 30.28 23.54 -7.07
CA GLN A 153 29.11 24.36 -6.83
C GLN A 153 28.96 25.32 -8.01
N SER A 154 28.22 24.86 -9.02
CA SER A 154 27.91 25.61 -10.21
C SER A 154 26.91 26.67 -9.77
N THR A 155 27.45 27.86 -9.59
CA THR A 155 26.74 29.11 -9.39
C THR A 155 25.98 29.50 -10.66
N HIS A 156 25.16 28.61 -11.20
CA HIS A 156 24.18 28.99 -12.22
C HIS A 156 22.94 29.57 -11.54
N SER A 157 23.13 30.80 -11.03
CA SER A 157 22.07 31.79 -10.86
C SER A 157 21.63 32.26 -12.26
N ALA A 158 21.00 31.35 -13.02
CA ALA A 158 20.32 31.73 -14.25
C ALA A 158 19.03 32.43 -13.85
N ALA A 159 18.98 33.74 -14.12
CA ALA A 159 17.79 34.55 -14.00
C ALA A 159 16.66 33.90 -14.81
N ILE A 160 15.68 33.34 -14.10
CA ILE A 160 14.44 32.85 -14.69
C ILE A 160 13.70 34.10 -15.15
N GLU A 161 13.73 34.36 -16.46
CA GLU A 161 12.89 35.40 -17.05
C GLU A 161 11.41 35.09 -16.76
N PRO A 162 10.62 36.09 -16.35
CA PRO A 162 9.22 35.86 -16.02
C PRO A 162 8.46 35.47 -17.28
N VAL A 163 7.98 34.22 -17.32
CA VAL A 163 7.07 33.73 -18.36
C VAL A 163 5.84 34.65 -18.38
N PRO A 164 5.46 35.22 -19.55
CA PRO A 164 4.34 36.13 -19.64
C PRO A 164 3.05 35.37 -19.28
N VAL A 165 2.50 35.69 -18.12
CA VAL A 165 1.22 35.12 -17.67
C VAL A 165 0.12 35.75 -18.52
N PRO A 166 -0.68 34.95 -19.26
CA PRO A 166 -1.80 35.49 -20.02
C PRO A 166 -2.78 36.15 -19.06
N LYS A 167 -3.18 37.40 -19.37
CA LYS A 167 -4.14 38.16 -18.57
C LYS A 167 -5.47 37.39 -18.59
N LEU A 168 -5.79 36.72 -17.47
CA LEU A 168 -7.10 36.14 -17.26
C LEU A 168 -8.13 37.27 -17.22
N VAL A 169 -8.95 37.35 -18.27
CA VAL A 169 -10.13 38.22 -18.30
C VAL A 169 -11.20 37.54 -17.46
N PHE A 170 -11.38 38.02 -16.23
CA PHE A 170 -12.44 37.60 -15.33
C PHE A 170 -13.74 38.31 -15.75
N ASP A 171 -14.54 37.67 -16.60
CA ASP A 171 -15.91 38.09 -16.87
C ASP A 171 -16.88 37.16 -16.11
N GLN A 172 -17.49 37.71 -15.07
CA GLN A 172 -18.69 37.21 -14.39
C GLN A 172 -18.79 35.69 -14.15
N GLY A 173 -18.01 35.19 -13.18
CA GLY A 173 -18.45 34.09 -12.31
C GLY A 173 -18.50 32.67 -12.88
N ALA A 174 -18.01 32.43 -14.10
CA ALA A 174 -17.84 31.08 -14.63
C ALA A 174 -16.45 30.93 -15.27
N PHE A 175 -15.72 29.89 -14.91
CA PHE A 175 -14.46 29.52 -15.54
C PHE A 175 -14.79 28.98 -16.94
N VAL A 176 -14.77 29.83 -17.95
CA VAL A 176 -15.02 29.47 -19.35
C VAL A 176 -13.65 29.28 -19.99
N THR A 177 -13.34 28.06 -20.44
CA THR A 177 -12.13 27.84 -21.23
C THR A 177 -12.29 28.54 -22.59
N PRO A 178 -11.20 28.95 -23.26
CA PRO A 178 -11.31 29.58 -24.58
C PRO A 178 -12.05 28.69 -25.61
N GLU A 179 -11.99 27.37 -25.47
CA GLU A 179 -12.76 26.42 -26.30
C GLU A 179 -14.28 26.53 -26.05
N ASP A 180 -14.70 26.66 -24.78
CA ASP A 180 -16.11 26.81 -24.42
C ASP A 180 -16.73 28.13 -24.95
N ALA A 181 -15.91 29.16 -25.15
CA ALA A 181 -16.36 30.44 -25.70
C ALA A 181 -16.70 30.32 -27.20
N GLU A 182 -15.93 29.54 -27.96
CA GLU A 182 -16.16 29.31 -29.39
C GLU A 182 -17.40 28.44 -29.64
N GLU A 183 -17.59 27.39 -28.83
CA GLU A 183 -18.79 26.54 -28.93
C GLU A 183 -20.09 27.32 -28.69
N ARG A 184 -20.08 28.25 -27.73
CA ARG A 184 -21.24 29.12 -27.45
C ARG A 184 -21.55 30.07 -28.62
N GLN A 185 -20.53 30.57 -29.32
CA GLN A 185 -20.75 31.40 -30.51
C GLN A 185 -21.34 30.59 -31.67
N LEU A 186 -20.86 29.37 -31.87
CA LEU A 186 -21.40 28.44 -32.86
C LEU A 186 -22.87 28.09 -32.61
N GLN A 187 -23.23 27.78 -31.36
CA GLN A 187 -24.60 27.48 -30.98
C GLN A 187 -25.55 28.68 -31.20
N ARG A 188 -25.11 29.91 -30.86
CA ARG A 188 -25.89 31.13 -31.15
C ARG A 188 -26.11 31.35 -32.65
N ARG A 189 -25.11 31.03 -33.48
CA ARG A 189 -25.20 31.16 -34.94
C ARG A 189 -26.20 30.18 -35.54
N ILE A 190 -26.22 28.94 -35.05
CA ILE A 190 -27.16 27.89 -35.50
C ILE A 190 -28.61 28.26 -35.11
N LEU A 191 -28.83 28.74 -33.89
CA LEU A 191 -30.15 29.18 -33.43
C LEU A 191 -30.66 30.41 -34.20
N SER A 192 -29.77 31.33 -34.58
CA SER A 192 -30.11 32.48 -35.43
C SER A 192 -30.58 32.07 -36.83
N GLN A 193 -29.99 31.03 -37.43
CA GLN A 193 -30.32 30.61 -38.79
C GLN A 193 -31.61 29.80 -38.91
N SER A 194 -32.10 29.19 -37.82
CA SER A 194 -33.29 28.33 -37.87
C SER A 194 -34.63 29.07 -37.74
N ASN A 195 -34.63 30.38 -37.46
CA ASN A 195 -35.86 31.13 -37.20
C ASN A 195 -36.48 31.84 -38.43
N THR A 196 -35.91 31.65 -39.62
CA THR A 196 -36.47 32.21 -40.86
C THR A 196 -37.47 31.22 -41.47
N ARG A 197 -38.68 31.14 -40.92
CA ARG A 197 -39.78 30.40 -41.59
C ARG A 197 -40.30 31.22 -42.77
N PRO A 198 -40.35 30.69 -44.00
CA PRO A 198 -40.97 31.38 -45.12
C PRO A 198 -42.48 31.47 -44.90
N SER A 199 -43.01 32.69 -44.82
CA SER A 199 -44.45 32.96 -44.78
C SER A 199 -45.07 32.55 -46.11
N VAL A 200 -45.71 31.38 -46.16
CA VAL A 200 -46.47 30.93 -47.33
C VAL A 200 -47.77 31.74 -47.39
N ILE A 201 -47.79 32.75 -48.24
CA ILE A 201 -48.95 33.56 -48.60
C ILE A 201 -49.91 32.69 -49.40
N MET A 202 -51.00 32.25 -48.76
CA MET A 202 -52.07 31.46 -49.38
C MET A 202 -53.03 32.42 -50.10
N ARG A 203 -52.94 32.50 -51.45
CA ARG A 203 -53.90 33.23 -52.29
C ARG A 203 -55.22 32.45 -52.38
N LYS A 204 -56.32 33.07 -51.96
CA LYS A 204 -57.70 32.59 -52.18
C LYS A 204 -58.09 32.78 -53.66
N ARG A 205 -58.84 31.81 -54.18
CA ARG A 205 -59.69 31.93 -55.38
C ARG A 205 -61.09 32.30 -54.94
#